data_AF-A0A1M5IA24-F1
#
_entry.id   AF-A0A1M5IA24-F1
#
_cell.length_a   1.000
_cell.length_b   1.000
_cell.length_c   1.000
_cell.angle_alpha   90.00
_cell.angle_beta   90.00
_cell.angle_gamma   90.00
#
_symmetry.space_group_name_H-M   'P 1'
#
loop_
_entity.id
_entity.type
_entity.pdbx_description
1 polymer ?
#
loop_
_entity_poly.entity_id
_entity_poly.type
_entity_poly.pdbx_seq_one_letter_code
_entity_poly.pdbx_strand_id
1 'polypeptide(L)'
;MRYKTVEEVIQEGRDFHAKLAQQYGEYEQLATNRRIELLLDQLKRREDSMKHSLENFRADLTPGALHTWVQFAPEGREKEFLQRLRNVDIDNLDDIAKLALDIEMYLADQYRDLAQGAETPSARDAFERLRQLEELEEHTLSMNLFNLRDY
;
A
#
# COMPACT_ATOMS: atom_id res chain seq x y z
N MET A 1 -10.17 -2.45 -17.18
CA MET A 1 -10.85 -1.29 -16.55
C MET A 1 -12.18 -1.75 -15.98
N ARG A 2 -12.56 -1.23 -14.81
CA ARG A 2 -13.80 -1.62 -14.11
C ARG A 2 -14.46 -0.39 -13.49
N TYR A 3 -15.76 -0.50 -13.20
CA TYR A 3 -16.48 0.49 -12.40
C TYR A 3 -16.25 0.19 -10.93
N LYS A 4 -15.84 1.21 -10.17
CA LYS A 4 -15.71 1.15 -8.72
C LYS A 4 -16.15 2.46 -8.10
N THR A 5 -16.69 2.40 -6.90
CA THR A 5 -16.88 3.57 -6.06
C THR A 5 -15.57 3.96 -5.37
N VAL A 6 -15.46 5.21 -4.91
CA VAL A 6 -14.34 5.65 -4.07
C VAL A 6 -14.22 4.75 -2.82
N GLU A 7 -15.35 4.37 -2.23
CA GLU A 7 -15.38 3.46 -1.09
C GLU A 7 -14.78 2.08 -1.41
N GLU A 8 -15.13 1.48 -2.54
CA GLU A 8 -14.58 0.18 -2.96
C GLU A 8 -13.06 0.25 -3.17
N VAL A 9 -12.55 1.33 -3.74
CA VAL A 9 -11.10 1.52 -3.90
C VAL A 9 -10.40 1.58 -2.54
N ILE A 10 -10.92 2.40 -1.61
CA ILE A 10 -10.33 2.51 -0.26
C ILE A 10 -10.37 1.15 0.46
N GLN A 11 -11.49 0.43 0.31
CA GLN A 11 -11.67 -0.89 0.90
C GLN A 11 -10.67 -1.91 0.35
N GLU A 12 -10.46 -1.94 -0.97
CA GLU A 12 -9.48 -2.82 -1.61
C GLU A 12 -8.04 -2.49 -1.19
N GLY A 13 -7.68 -1.21 -1.14
CA GLY A 13 -6.38 -0.76 -0.63
C GLY A 13 -6.17 -1.23 0.80
N ARG A 14 -7.15 -1.01 1.69
CA ARG A 14 -7.10 -1.47 3.08
C ARG A 14 -6.90 -2.98 3.18
N ASP A 15 -7.67 -3.76 2.41
CA ASP A 15 -7.58 -5.21 2.42
C ASP A 15 -6.24 -5.72 1.88
N PHE A 16 -5.59 -4.96 1.01
CA PHE A 16 -4.25 -5.27 0.52
C PHE A 16 -3.19 -5.01 1.59
N HIS A 17 -3.18 -3.83 2.21
CA HIS A 17 -2.30 -3.54 3.35
C HIS A 17 -2.46 -4.55 4.49
N ALA A 18 -3.69 -4.95 4.81
CA ALA A 18 -3.93 -5.99 5.82
C ALA A 18 -3.27 -7.33 5.47
N LYS A 19 -3.29 -7.74 4.20
CA LYS A 19 -2.63 -8.97 3.74
C LYS A 19 -1.11 -8.84 3.75
N LEU A 20 -0.57 -7.67 3.42
CA LEU A 20 0.86 -7.38 3.49
C LEU A 20 1.34 -7.46 4.95
N ALA A 21 0.64 -6.79 5.88
CA ALA A 21 0.92 -6.84 7.31
C ALA A 21 0.96 -8.29 7.82
N GLN A 22 -0.05 -9.08 7.47
CA GLN A 22 -0.10 -10.49 7.83
C GLN A 22 1.11 -11.26 7.29
N GLN A 23 1.41 -11.13 6.00
CA GLN A 23 2.49 -11.89 5.36
C GLN A 23 3.87 -11.50 5.91
N TYR A 24 4.13 -10.21 6.14
CA TYR A 24 5.36 -9.74 6.77
C TYR A 24 5.49 -10.26 8.21
N GLY A 25 4.39 -10.28 8.98
CA GLY A 25 4.39 -10.86 10.33
C GLY A 25 4.63 -12.37 10.35
N GLU A 26 4.16 -13.12 9.35
CA GLU A 26 4.49 -14.53 9.20
C GLU A 26 5.98 -14.73 8.90
N TYR A 27 6.58 -13.89 8.03
CA TYR A 27 8.01 -13.98 7.70
C TYR A 27 8.91 -13.55 8.86
N GLU A 28 8.50 -12.56 9.63
CA GLU A 28 9.22 -12.11 10.83
C GLU A 28 9.47 -13.28 11.79
N GLN A 29 8.48 -14.17 11.96
CA GLN A 29 8.59 -15.36 12.81
C GLN A 29 9.52 -16.44 12.25
N LEU A 30 9.77 -16.44 10.94
CA LEU A 30 10.63 -17.40 10.25
C LEU A 30 12.06 -16.87 10.05
N ALA A 31 12.25 -15.56 10.13
CA ALA A 31 13.54 -14.91 9.92
C ALA A 31 14.57 -15.37 10.97
N THR A 32 15.72 -15.81 10.50
CA THR A 32 16.86 -16.19 11.37
C THR A 32 17.90 -15.08 11.49
N ASN A 33 17.83 -14.07 10.61
CA ASN A 33 18.72 -12.93 10.59
C ASN A 33 18.05 -11.72 11.27
N ARG A 34 18.72 -11.15 12.28
CA ARG A 34 18.20 -10.01 13.05
C ARG A 34 17.87 -8.78 12.19
N ARG A 35 18.63 -8.50 11.13
CA ARG A 35 18.38 -7.35 10.25
C ARG A 35 17.10 -7.56 9.43
N ILE A 36 16.86 -8.79 8.99
CA ILE A 36 15.65 -9.17 8.26
C ILE A 36 14.44 -9.13 9.19
N GLU A 37 14.56 -9.65 10.41
CA GLU A 37 13.52 -9.57 11.43
C GLU A 37 13.12 -8.10 11.68
N LEU A 38 14.10 -7.21 11.86
CA LEU A 38 13.85 -5.78 12.04
C LEU A 38 13.17 -5.13 10.83
N LEU A 39 13.55 -5.51 9.60
CA LEU A 39 12.90 -5.03 8.39
C LEU A 39 11.43 -5.47 8.33
N LEU A 40 11.18 -6.77 8.53
CA LEU A 40 9.84 -7.34 8.43
C LEU A 40 8.90 -6.78 9.51
N ASP A 41 9.40 -6.57 10.71
CA ASP A 41 8.67 -5.91 11.81
C ASP A 41 8.33 -4.45 11.48
N GLN A 42 9.28 -3.70 10.89
CA GLN A 42 9.03 -2.34 10.41
C GLN A 42 7.96 -2.31 9.31
N LEU A 43 8.06 -3.19 8.31
CA LEU A 43 7.09 -3.31 7.23
C LEU A 43 5.71 -3.68 7.78
N LYS A 44 5.60 -4.70 8.63
CA LYS A 44 4.34 -5.09 9.28
C LYS A 44 3.67 -3.90 9.97
N ARG A 45 4.41 -3.14 10.79
CA ARG A 45 3.87 -1.97 11.49
C ARG A 45 3.40 -0.87 10.53
N ARG A 46 4.15 -0.63 9.45
CA ARG A 46 3.76 0.34 8.42
C ARG A 46 2.44 -0.06 7.78
N GLU A 47 2.31 -1.31 7.35
CA GLU A 47 1.09 -1.81 6.72
C GLU A 47 -0.12 -1.76 7.66
N ASP A 48 0.09 -2.09 8.95
CA ASP A 48 -0.94 -1.92 9.96
C ASP A 48 -1.32 -0.44 10.14
N SER A 49 -0.35 0.48 10.18
CA SER A 49 -0.62 1.92 10.24
C SER A 49 -1.45 2.38 9.04
N MET A 50 -1.07 1.97 7.82
CA MET A 50 -1.77 2.34 6.61
C MET A 50 -3.22 1.84 6.58
N LYS A 51 -3.44 0.60 7.03
CA LYS A 51 -4.80 0.06 7.20
C LYS A 51 -5.67 0.98 8.05
N HIS A 52 -5.18 1.46 9.20
CA HIS A 52 -5.93 2.39 10.06
C HIS A 52 -6.07 3.79 9.43
N SER A 53 -5.04 4.28 8.75
CA SER A 53 -5.09 5.55 8.02
C SER A 53 -6.19 5.54 6.95
N LEU A 54 -6.36 4.43 6.23
CA LEU A 54 -7.43 4.27 5.24
C LEU A 54 -8.82 4.15 5.89
N GLU A 55 -8.94 3.54 7.07
CA GLU A 55 -10.20 3.51 7.83
C GLU A 55 -10.61 4.91 8.27
N ASN A 56 -9.68 5.68 8.82
CA ASN A 56 -9.91 7.07 9.23
C ASN A 56 -10.24 7.95 8.01
N PHE A 57 -9.48 7.80 6.92
CA PHE A 57 -9.73 8.51 5.67
C PHE A 57 -11.14 8.25 5.13
N ARG A 58 -11.59 6.98 5.14
CA ARG A 58 -12.96 6.63 4.75
C ARG A 58 -14.01 7.30 5.65
N ALA A 59 -13.78 7.32 6.97
CA ALA A 59 -14.69 7.93 7.94
C ALA A 59 -14.78 9.46 7.79
N ASP A 60 -13.70 10.11 7.33
CA ASP A 60 -13.62 11.55 7.11
C ASP A 60 -14.33 12.00 5.81
N LEU A 61 -14.62 11.08 4.89
CA LEU A 61 -15.31 11.39 3.64
C LEU A 61 -16.83 11.48 3.83
N THR A 62 -17.44 12.39 3.06
CA THR A 62 -18.91 12.46 3.02
C THR A 62 -19.49 11.22 2.32
N PRO A 63 -20.72 10.79 2.66
CA PRO A 63 -21.37 9.67 1.96
C PRO A 63 -21.47 9.87 0.44
N GLY A 64 -21.68 11.12 -0.02
CA GLY A 64 -21.71 11.44 -1.45
C GLY A 64 -20.36 11.21 -2.15
N ALA A 65 -19.26 11.56 -1.48
CA ALA A 65 -17.91 11.30 -1.99
C ALA A 65 -17.64 9.79 -2.09
N LEU A 66 -17.99 9.03 -1.05
CA LEU A 66 -17.79 7.58 -0.98
C LEU A 66 -18.51 6.83 -2.10
N HIS A 67 -19.75 7.20 -2.40
CA HIS A 67 -20.57 6.56 -3.42
C HIS A 67 -20.34 7.10 -4.84
N THR A 68 -19.35 7.99 -5.02
CA THR A 68 -19.00 8.48 -6.35
C THR A 68 -18.30 7.38 -7.15
N TRP A 69 -18.76 7.17 -8.39
CA TRP A 69 -18.23 6.16 -9.30
C TRP A 69 -17.00 6.65 -10.07
N VAL A 70 -16.10 5.70 -10.33
CA VAL A 70 -14.93 5.82 -11.20
C VAL A 70 -15.09 4.82 -12.32
N GLN A 71 -15.23 5.31 -13.55
CA GLN A 71 -15.56 4.49 -14.73
C GLN A 71 -14.35 3.73 -15.29
N PHE A 72 -13.14 4.25 -15.08
CA PHE A 72 -11.90 3.72 -15.67
C PHE A 72 -10.90 3.27 -14.61
N ALA A 73 -11.36 2.66 -13.51
CA ALA A 73 -10.46 2.14 -12.50
C ALA A 73 -9.54 1.06 -13.12
N PRO A 74 -8.20 1.15 -12.95
CA PRO A 74 -7.27 0.15 -13.45
C PRO A 74 -7.58 -1.22 -12.85
N GLU A 75 -7.19 -2.29 -13.55
CA GLU A 75 -7.15 -3.59 -12.89
C GLU A 75 -6.00 -3.59 -11.89
N GLY A 76 -6.32 -3.94 -10.63
CA GLY A 76 -5.33 -3.98 -9.58
C GLY A 76 -4.35 -5.15 -9.75
N ARG A 77 -3.11 -4.93 -9.31
CA ARG A 77 -2.01 -5.91 -9.34
C ARG A 77 -1.74 -6.52 -7.96
N GLU A 78 -2.62 -6.32 -6.99
CA GLU A 78 -2.42 -6.77 -5.59
C GLU A 78 -2.16 -8.29 -5.53
N LYS A 79 -2.90 -9.07 -6.32
CA LYS A 79 -2.71 -10.53 -6.38
C LYS A 79 -1.32 -10.93 -6.90
N GLU A 80 -0.81 -10.20 -7.88
CA GLU A 80 0.52 -10.40 -8.45
C GLU A 80 1.59 -10.07 -7.39
N PHE A 81 1.47 -8.92 -6.72
CA PHE A 81 2.38 -8.53 -5.66
C PHE A 81 2.39 -9.49 -4.48
N LEU A 82 1.21 -9.95 -4.03
CA LEU A 82 1.13 -10.99 -2.99
C LEU A 82 1.77 -12.31 -3.44
N GLN A 83 1.69 -12.66 -4.73
CA GLN A 83 2.38 -13.84 -5.25
C GLN A 83 3.89 -13.65 -5.30
N ARG A 84 4.37 -12.47 -5.73
CA ARG A 84 5.78 -12.10 -5.68
C ARG A 84 6.31 -12.16 -4.24
N LEU A 85 5.52 -11.66 -3.28
CA LEU A 85 5.86 -11.69 -1.86
C LEU A 85 5.93 -13.11 -1.31
N ARG A 86 5.01 -14.00 -1.71
CA ARG A 86 5.07 -15.44 -1.38
C ARG A 86 6.30 -16.16 -1.92
N ASN A 87 6.89 -15.65 -2.99
CA ASN A 87 8.03 -16.25 -3.67
C ASN A 87 9.34 -15.48 -3.41
N VAL A 88 9.32 -14.45 -2.55
CA VAL A 88 10.53 -13.69 -2.23
C VAL A 88 11.49 -14.57 -1.44
N ASP A 89 12.79 -14.40 -1.68
CA ASP A 89 13.79 -14.98 -0.80
C ASP A 89 13.77 -14.24 0.54
N ILE A 90 13.17 -14.86 1.55
CA ILE A 90 13.02 -14.27 2.89
C ILE A 90 14.35 -14.12 3.62
N ASP A 91 15.42 -14.78 3.15
CA ASP A 91 16.77 -14.64 3.71
C ASP A 91 17.59 -13.55 2.98
N ASN A 92 17.01 -12.91 1.96
CA ASN A 92 17.62 -11.81 1.22
C ASN A 92 16.95 -10.46 1.54
N LEU A 93 17.63 -9.66 2.37
CA LEU A 93 17.17 -8.33 2.78
C LEU A 93 16.91 -7.39 1.60
N ASP A 94 17.76 -7.42 0.57
CA ASP A 94 17.63 -6.53 -0.59
C ASP A 94 16.42 -6.90 -1.45
N ASP A 95 16.10 -8.20 -1.56
CA ASP A 95 14.93 -8.66 -2.32
C ASP A 95 13.62 -8.27 -1.63
N ILE A 96 13.56 -8.40 -0.30
CA ILE A 96 12.41 -7.95 0.51
C ILE A 96 12.24 -6.43 0.38
N ALA A 97 13.33 -5.67 0.59
CA ALA A 97 13.32 -4.22 0.53
C ALA A 97 12.87 -3.70 -0.85
N LYS A 98 13.41 -4.30 -1.92
CA LYS A 98 13.04 -3.94 -3.30
C LYS A 98 11.56 -4.23 -3.58
N LEU A 99 11.07 -5.39 -3.15
CA LEU A 99 9.67 -5.73 -3.36
C LEU A 99 8.72 -4.80 -2.59
N ALA A 100 9.08 -4.41 -1.36
CA ALA A 100 8.32 -3.44 -0.59
C ALA A 100 8.23 -2.09 -1.33
N LEU A 101 9.36 -1.56 -1.82
CA LEU A 101 9.37 -0.33 -2.61
C LEU A 101 8.55 -0.43 -3.91
N ASP A 102 8.65 -1.55 -4.63
CA ASP A 102 7.85 -1.78 -5.83
C ASP A 102 6.34 -1.74 -5.54
N ILE A 103 5.93 -2.20 -4.34
CA ILE A 103 4.53 -2.16 -3.89
C ILE A 103 4.09 -0.73 -3.61
N GLU A 104 4.90 0.07 -2.91
CA GLU A 104 4.53 1.47 -2.61
C GLU A 104 4.43 2.31 -3.88
N MET A 105 5.38 2.15 -4.79
CA MET A 105 5.34 2.82 -6.09
C MET A 105 4.09 2.43 -6.87
N TYR A 106 3.70 1.15 -6.84
CA TYR A 106 2.46 0.69 -7.45
C TYR A 106 1.23 1.36 -6.84
N LEU A 107 1.15 1.47 -5.51
CA LEU A 107 0.01 2.09 -4.84
C LEU A 107 -0.10 3.59 -5.16
N ALA A 108 1.02 4.30 -5.14
CA ALA A 108 1.07 5.71 -5.50
C ALA A 108 0.65 5.93 -6.97
N ASP A 109 1.15 5.11 -7.88
CA ASP A 109 0.78 5.13 -9.30
C ASP A 109 -0.71 4.82 -9.49
N GLN A 110 -1.24 3.83 -8.76
CA GLN A 110 -2.65 3.44 -8.83
C GLN A 110 -3.56 4.59 -8.40
N TYR A 111 -3.26 5.28 -7.29
CA TYR A 111 -4.04 6.43 -6.84
C TYR A 111 -3.92 7.63 -7.79
N ARG A 112 -2.73 7.86 -8.37
CA ARG A 112 -2.54 8.88 -9.41
C ARG A 112 -3.45 8.61 -10.61
N ASP A 113 -3.44 7.38 -11.12
CA ASP A 113 -4.19 7.02 -12.32
C ASP A 113 -5.70 7.11 -12.06
N LEU A 114 -6.16 6.75 -10.85
CA LEU A 114 -7.54 6.95 -10.41
C LEU A 114 -7.91 8.44 -10.30
N ALA A 115 -7.02 9.29 -9.78
CA ALA A 115 -7.26 10.74 -9.72
C ALA A 115 -7.37 11.37 -11.12
N GLN A 116 -6.53 10.93 -12.06
CA GLN A 116 -6.58 11.37 -13.46
C GLN A 116 -7.84 10.89 -14.18
N GLY A 117 -8.30 9.67 -13.88
CA GLY A 117 -9.53 9.10 -14.42
C GLY A 117 -10.81 9.56 -13.72
N ALA A 118 -10.72 10.33 -12.63
CA ALA A 118 -11.87 10.80 -11.88
C ALA A 118 -12.58 11.97 -12.59
N GLU A 119 -13.87 11.77 -12.85
CA GLU A 119 -14.71 12.75 -13.57
C GLU A 119 -15.28 13.83 -12.64
N THR A 120 -15.39 13.55 -11.34
CA THR A 120 -15.88 14.52 -10.36
C THR A 120 -14.75 15.10 -9.53
N PRO A 121 -14.84 16.38 -9.13
CA PRO A 121 -13.86 16.99 -8.22
C PRO A 121 -13.71 16.21 -6.91
N SER A 122 -14.82 15.74 -6.33
CA SER A 122 -14.79 15.01 -5.06
C SER A 122 -14.01 13.70 -5.12
N ALA A 123 -14.13 12.92 -6.20
CA ALA A 123 -13.36 11.69 -6.36
C ALA A 123 -11.88 12.00 -6.64
N ARG A 124 -11.61 13.01 -7.47
CA ARG A 124 -10.24 13.45 -7.77
C ARG A 124 -9.51 13.89 -6.50
N ASP A 125 -10.15 14.73 -5.69
CA ASP A 125 -9.59 15.22 -4.44
C ASP A 125 -9.36 14.07 -3.43
N ALA A 126 -10.26 13.08 -3.39
CA ALA A 126 -10.08 11.90 -2.55
C ALA A 126 -8.84 11.08 -2.97
N PHE A 127 -8.70 10.75 -4.25
CA PHE A 127 -7.56 9.97 -4.74
C PHE A 127 -6.24 10.74 -4.68
N GLU A 128 -6.26 12.06 -4.87
CA GLU A 128 -5.08 12.89 -4.74
C GLU A 128 -4.57 12.93 -3.28
N ARG A 129 -5.48 12.99 -2.31
CA ARG A 129 -5.11 12.87 -0.89
C ARG A 129 -4.56 11.49 -0.54
N LEU A 130 -5.10 10.42 -1.12
CA LEU A 130 -4.56 9.06 -0.95
C LEU A 130 -3.18 8.92 -1.58
N ARG A 131 -2.97 9.46 -2.78
CA ARG A 131 -1.66 9.51 -3.44
C ARG A 131 -0.63 10.21 -2.55
N GLN A 132 -0.97 11.37 -1.99
CA GLN A 132 -0.09 12.12 -1.10
C GLN A 132 0.25 11.36 0.19
N LEU A 133 -0.73 10.62 0.75
CA LEU A 133 -0.49 9.75 1.90
C LEU A 133 0.51 8.64 1.54
N GLU A 134 0.34 7.98 0.40
CA GLU A 134 1.23 6.91 -0.05
C GLU A 134 2.66 7.43 -0.34
N GLU A 135 2.79 8.58 -1.00
CA GLU A 135 4.10 9.17 -1.31
C GLU A 135 4.88 9.56 -0.05
N LEU A 136 4.19 10.03 0.99
CA LEU A 136 4.83 10.32 2.27
C LEU A 136 5.38 9.04 2.93
N GLU A 137 4.65 7.95 2.81
CA GLU A 137 5.02 6.66 3.39
C GLU A 137 6.11 5.96 2.56
N GLU A 138 6.09 6.08 1.24
CA GLU A 138 7.17 5.64 0.34
C GLU A 138 8.49 6.35 0.69
N HIS A 139 8.46 7.68 0.83
CA HIS A 139 9.65 8.44 1.23
C HIS A 139 10.18 8.00 2.60
N THR A 140 9.29 7.80 3.58
CA THR A 140 9.64 7.29 4.90
C THR A 140 10.28 5.90 4.82
N LEU A 141 9.70 4.99 4.04
CA LEU A 141 10.24 3.65 3.85
C LEU A 141 11.62 3.69 3.19
N SER A 142 11.77 4.45 2.10
CA SER A 142 13.04 4.64 1.39
C SER A 142 14.16 5.09 2.34
N MET A 143 13.87 6.04 3.23
CA MET A 143 14.84 6.48 4.26
C MET A 143 15.14 5.40 5.30
N ASN A 144 14.15 4.65 5.76
CA ASN A 144 14.34 3.57 6.73
C ASN A 144 15.19 2.42 6.15
N LEU A 145 14.92 2.04 4.90
CA LEU A 145 15.69 1.02 4.18
C LEU A 145 17.15 1.43 3.99
N PHE A 146 17.40 2.71 3.65
CA PHE A 146 18.75 3.25 3.56
C PHE A 146 19.48 3.12 4.90
N ASN A 147 18.87 3.57 5.99
CA ASN A 147 19.47 3.47 7.32
C ASN A 147 19.74 2.02 7.75
N LEU A 148 18.85 1.09 7.39
CA LEU A 148 19.01 -0.33 7.72
C LEU A 148 20.19 -0.98 6.98
N ARG A 149 20.56 -0.49 5.79
CA ARG A 149 21.75 -0.95 5.04
C ARG A 149 23.06 -0.53 5.70
N ASP A 150 23.07 0.60 6.41
CA ASP A 150 24.26 1.15 7.09
C ASP A 150 24.54 0.52 8.48
N TYR A 151 23.63 -0.30 9.01
CA TYR A 151 23.82 -1.14 10.21
C TYR A 151 24.62 -2.43 9.95
#